data_AF-A0A348Z2M0-F1
#
_entry.id   AF-A0A348Z2M0-F1
#
_cell.length_a   1.000
_cell.length_b   1.000
_cell.length_c   1.000
_cell.angle_alpha   90.00
_cell.angle_beta   90.00
_cell.angle_gamma   90.00
#
_symmetry.space_group_name_H-M   'P 1'
#
loop_
_entity.id
_entity.type
_entity.pdbx_description
1 polymer ?
#
loop_
_entity_poly.entity_id
_entity_poly.type
_entity_poly.pdbx_seq_one_letter_code
_entity_poly.pdbx_strand_id
1 'polypeptide(L)'
;MSSDYGVKCSKYVDYDKILKFNYENLKLNGNTKLDYINIKLEDVCYSNCEFKNMNFENSCFSNVIFINCKFINCRFIRGKINLRNFLEFNNCILDKIYINNCNFSSLYIKECSLYKVDFKNSFMKGCNFVKNSYAEVRFIDDCNLMDCIIKDMEGTMDIKFINEKSYTKLNYGSYIGKFNYKDMKKNNTCRNNKESCNCICNCNYLNISFSYMDFGEQYLRNHVGGRYGRCFYQSKLAFHRTLKGRKKFYSSVANIVCGYGEKPYRSFMLSLIIILIFALLYMITGINCSSGVIGISGLVGKFSVKMLFKNIIYCIHFSLVTFSTVGYGDLLPYNMMGVILSSIEILIGIIMIGILTSTLVRKMTR
;
A
#
# COMPACT_ATOMS: atom_id res chain seq x y z
N MET A 1 4.35 16.03 -0.87
CA MET A 1 3.78 16.14 -2.23
C MET A 1 2.92 14.92 -2.50
N SER A 2 1.62 15.09 -2.25
CA SER A 2 0.54 14.18 -2.63
C SER A 2 0.40 14.22 -4.16
N SER A 3 0.80 13.14 -4.83
CA SER A 3 0.41 12.95 -6.22
C SER A 3 -1.04 12.48 -6.25
N ASP A 4 -1.93 13.43 -6.49
CA ASP A 4 -3.30 13.16 -6.94
C ASP A 4 -3.23 12.44 -8.29
N TYR A 5 -3.14 11.11 -8.24
CA TYR A 5 -3.53 10.22 -9.34
C TYR A 5 -5.05 10.03 -9.35
N GLY A 6 -5.79 11.11 -9.10
CA GLY A 6 -7.24 11.17 -9.15
C GLY A 6 -7.68 11.59 -10.53
N VAL A 7 -8.54 10.77 -11.14
CA VAL A 7 -9.39 11.12 -12.29
C VAL A 7 -8.66 11.20 -13.64
N LYS A 8 -8.24 10.04 -14.18
CA LYS A 8 -8.40 9.85 -15.63
C LYS A 8 -9.89 9.67 -15.89
N CYS A 9 -10.46 10.59 -16.66
CA CYS A 9 -11.84 10.60 -17.14
C CYS A 9 -12.31 9.19 -17.51
N SER A 10 -13.22 8.62 -16.71
CA SER A 10 -14.06 7.53 -17.18
C SER A 10 -15.03 8.14 -18.19
N LYS A 11 -14.66 8.13 -19.48
CA LYS A 11 -15.68 8.20 -20.53
C LYS A 11 -16.68 7.09 -20.19
N TYR A 12 -17.91 7.46 -19.90
CA TYR A 12 -19.00 6.52 -19.65
C TYR A 12 -19.14 5.70 -20.95
N VAL A 13 -18.69 4.46 -20.93
CA VAL A 13 -18.89 3.54 -22.06
C VAL A 13 -20.34 3.10 -21.96
N ASP A 14 -21.13 3.49 -22.96
CA ASP A 14 -22.53 3.06 -23.07
C ASP A 14 -22.55 1.64 -23.65
N TYR A 15 -22.49 0.65 -22.76
CA TYR A 15 -22.36 -0.76 -23.13
C TYR A 15 -23.54 -1.24 -23.99
N ASP A 16 -24.74 -0.72 -23.75
CA ASP A 16 -25.97 -1.12 -24.44
C ASP A 16 -25.95 -0.79 -25.94
N LYS A 17 -25.13 0.19 -26.35
CA LYS A 17 -24.92 0.52 -27.77
C LYS A 17 -23.88 -0.34 -28.47
N ILE A 18 -23.05 -1.05 -27.72
CA ILE A 18 -21.91 -1.81 -28.24
C ILE A 18 -22.22 -3.31 -28.26
N LEU A 19 -22.78 -3.81 -27.16
CA LEU A 19 -23.05 -5.24 -26.97
C LEU A 19 -24.28 -5.66 -27.78
N LYS A 20 -24.12 -6.70 -28.60
CA LYS A 20 -25.16 -7.26 -29.47
C LYS A 20 -25.75 -8.55 -28.93
N PHE A 21 -24.98 -9.28 -28.14
CA PHE A 21 -25.37 -10.58 -27.60
C PHE A 21 -25.32 -10.56 -26.07
N ASN A 22 -26.35 -11.13 -25.44
CA ASN A 22 -26.36 -11.39 -24.00
C ASN A 22 -26.70 -12.87 -23.77
N TYR A 23 -25.87 -13.53 -22.98
CA TYR A 23 -26.05 -14.93 -22.59
C TYR A 23 -26.12 -15.03 -21.08
N GLU A 24 -27.15 -15.70 -20.57
CA GLU A 24 -27.38 -15.81 -19.13
C GLU A 24 -27.44 -17.26 -18.67
N ASN A 25 -26.89 -17.53 -17.49
CA ASN A 25 -27.00 -18.83 -16.80
C ASN A 25 -26.50 -20.04 -17.62
N LEU A 26 -25.62 -19.82 -18.59
CA LEU A 26 -25.02 -20.91 -19.38
C LEU A 26 -24.00 -21.69 -18.55
N LYS A 27 -23.93 -23.00 -18.79
CA LYS A 27 -22.87 -23.86 -18.26
C LYS A 27 -22.17 -24.52 -19.44
N LEU A 28 -20.91 -24.16 -19.64
CA LEU A 28 -20.08 -24.58 -20.76
C LEU A 28 -18.92 -25.42 -20.22
N ASN A 29 -18.68 -26.57 -20.85
CA ASN A 29 -17.63 -27.49 -20.46
C ASN A 29 -16.76 -27.87 -21.67
N GLY A 30 -15.49 -27.48 -21.65
CA GLY A 30 -14.55 -27.71 -22.75
C GLY A 30 -14.16 -29.17 -22.99
N ASN A 31 -14.81 -30.13 -22.32
CA ASN A 31 -14.66 -31.55 -22.65
C ASN A 31 -15.63 -32.00 -23.76
N THR A 32 -16.65 -31.20 -24.09
CA THR A 32 -17.59 -31.47 -25.19
C THR A 32 -17.23 -30.62 -26.40
N LYS A 33 -17.01 -31.24 -27.57
CA LYS A 33 -16.71 -30.52 -28.82
C LYS A 33 -17.80 -29.51 -29.21
N LEU A 34 -19.06 -29.78 -28.82
CA LEU A 34 -20.22 -28.94 -29.11
C LEU A 34 -20.16 -27.57 -28.41
N ASP A 35 -19.54 -27.47 -27.23
CA ASP A 35 -19.56 -26.24 -26.43
C ASP A 35 -18.59 -25.18 -26.98
N TYR A 36 -17.49 -25.59 -27.64
CA TYR A 36 -16.53 -24.65 -28.24
C TYR A 36 -17.08 -23.91 -29.45
N ILE A 37 -17.93 -24.55 -30.26
CA ILE A 37 -18.40 -24.00 -31.53
C ILE A 37 -19.36 -22.82 -31.31
N ASN A 38 -19.93 -22.70 -30.11
CA ASN A 38 -20.98 -21.72 -29.80
C ASN A 38 -20.53 -20.54 -28.92
N ILE A 39 -19.24 -20.44 -28.56
CA ILE A 39 -18.77 -19.31 -27.76
C ILE A 39 -18.46 -18.13 -28.66
N LYS A 40 -19.26 -17.07 -28.52
CA LYS A 40 -18.98 -15.79 -29.13
C LYS A 40 -18.02 -15.00 -28.26
N LEU A 41 -17.10 -14.29 -28.91
CA LEU A 41 -16.10 -13.42 -28.25
C LEU A 41 -16.09 -12.02 -28.87
N GLU A 42 -17.21 -11.63 -29.50
CA GLU A 42 -17.42 -10.33 -30.13
C GLU A 42 -18.77 -9.75 -29.72
N ASP A 43 -18.76 -8.50 -29.23
CA ASP A 43 -19.91 -7.70 -28.84
C ASP A 43 -20.89 -8.48 -27.93
N VAL A 44 -20.36 -9.07 -26.85
CA VAL A 44 -21.09 -10.05 -26.05
C VAL A 44 -20.93 -9.84 -24.54
N CYS A 45 -22.05 -9.98 -23.83
CA CYS A 45 -22.12 -10.08 -22.38
C CYS A 45 -22.49 -11.51 -21.97
N TYR A 46 -21.79 -12.03 -20.97
CA TYR A 46 -22.15 -13.28 -20.28
C TYR A 46 -22.48 -12.96 -18.82
N SER A 47 -23.67 -13.32 -18.36
CA SER A 47 -24.15 -13.07 -17.00
C SER A 47 -24.46 -14.38 -16.26
N ASN A 48 -23.91 -14.56 -15.06
CA ASN A 48 -24.12 -15.76 -14.23
C ASN A 48 -23.74 -17.09 -14.92
N CYS A 49 -22.83 -17.03 -15.91
CA CYS A 49 -22.40 -18.20 -16.67
C CYS A 49 -21.21 -18.93 -16.01
N GLU A 50 -21.11 -20.25 -16.23
CA GLU A 50 -20.00 -21.09 -15.80
C GLU A 50 -19.22 -21.65 -16.99
N PHE A 51 -17.91 -21.47 -16.98
CA PHE A 51 -16.95 -21.97 -17.97
C PHE A 51 -16.00 -22.95 -17.28
N LYS A 52 -16.04 -24.23 -17.66
CA LYS A 52 -15.21 -25.30 -17.09
C LYS A 52 -14.31 -25.88 -18.16
N ASN A 53 -13.04 -26.09 -17.86
CA ASN A 53 -12.08 -26.77 -18.74
C ASN A 53 -11.96 -26.15 -20.15
N MET A 54 -12.28 -24.86 -20.30
CA MET A 54 -12.26 -24.17 -21.59
C MET A 54 -10.83 -23.78 -21.98
N ASN A 55 -10.50 -23.91 -23.27
CA ASN A 55 -9.24 -23.51 -23.87
C ASN A 55 -9.47 -22.41 -24.91
N PHE A 56 -9.25 -21.16 -24.52
CA PHE A 56 -9.34 -19.98 -25.38
C PHE A 56 -8.03 -19.76 -26.15
N GLU A 57 -7.56 -20.80 -26.84
CA GLU A 57 -6.34 -20.74 -27.62
C GLU A 57 -6.55 -19.93 -28.90
N ASN A 58 -5.61 -19.03 -29.21
CA ASN A 58 -5.66 -18.10 -30.34
C ASN A 58 -6.94 -17.23 -30.40
N SER A 59 -7.66 -17.10 -29.29
CA SER A 59 -8.95 -16.40 -29.23
C SER A 59 -8.78 -14.88 -29.30
N CYS A 60 -9.64 -14.22 -30.07
CA CYS A 60 -9.69 -12.76 -30.18
C CYS A 60 -10.93 -12.25 -29.46
N PHE A 61 -10.75 -11.32 -28.52
CA PHE A 61 -11.83 -10.72 -27.74
C PHE A 61 -12.09 -9.30 -28.24
N SER A 62 -13.34 -9.02 -28.63
CA SER A 62 -13.82 -7.70 -29.05
C SER A 62 -15.06 -7.35 -28.23
N ASN A 63 -14.98 -6.38 -27.31
CA ASN A 63 -16.11 -5.91 -26.51
C ASN A 63 -16.81 -7.05 -25.74
N VAL A 64 -16.05 -7.70 -24.87
CA VAL A 64 -16.52 -8.87 -24.11
C VAL A 64 -16.62 -8.52 -22.63
N ILE A 65 -17.76 -8.82 -22.01
CA ILE A 65 -17.98 -8.65 -20.57
C ILE A 65 -18.43 -9.97 -19.96
N PHE A 66 -17.80 -10.34 -18.86
CA PHE A 66 -18.25 -11.41 -17.98
C PHE A 66 -18.73 -10.80 -16.66
N ILE A 67 -19.98 -11.07 -16.27
CA ILE A 67 -20.61 -10.57 -15.04
C ILE A 67 -21.06 -11.76 -14.21
N ASN A 68 -20.65 -11.82 -12.94
CA ASN A 68 -21.01 -12.93 -12.02
C ASN A 68 -20.63 -14.32 -12.57
N CYS A 69 -19.69 -14.39 -13.51
CA CYS A 69 -19.29 -15.65 -14.14
C CYS A 69 -18.27 -16.43 -13.30
N LYS A 70 -18.24 -17.75 -13.51
CA LYS A 70 -17.24 -18.63 -12.91
C LYS A 70 -16.42 -19.31 -13.99
N PHE A 71 -15.10 -19.16 -13.92
CA PHE A 71 -14.14 -19.87 -14.75
C PHE A 71 -13.39 -20.87 -13.88
N ILE A 72 -13.40 -22.14 -14.26
CA ILE A 72 -12.71 -23.22 -13.54
C ILE A 72 -11.82 -23.96 -14.51
N ASN A 73 -10.53 -24.08 -14.16
CA ASN A 73 -9.56 -24.85 -14.94
C ASN A 73 -9.51 -24.41 -16.41
N CYS A 74 -9.63 -23.11 -16.67
CA CYS A 74 -9.63 -22.56 -18.03
C CYS A 74 -8.26 -22.03 -18.42
N ARG A 75 -7.96 -22.10 -19.71
CA ARG A 75 -6.68 -21.66 -20.29
C ARG A 75 -6.92 -20.60 -21.35
N PHE A 76 -6.10 -19.56 -21.34
CA PHE A 76 -6.03 -18.54 -22.38
C PHE A 76 -4.61 -18.58 -22.95
N ILE A 77 -4.47 -18.98 -24.21
CA ILE A 77 -3.16 -19.23 -24.82
C ILE A 77 -3.10 -18.42 -26.11
N ARG A 78 -2.14 -17.50 -26.23
CA ARG A 78 -1.98 -16.64 -27.43
C ARG A 78 -3.26 -15.86 -27.78
N GLY A 79 -4.09 -15.56 -26.79
CA GLY A 79 -5.28 -14.74 -26.95
C GLY A 79 -4.94 -13.26 -27.04
N LYS A 80 -5.82 -12.45 -27.66
CA LYS A 80 -5.64 -11.00 -27.74
C LYS A 80 -6.96 -10.24 -27.55
N ILE A 81 -6.88 -9.06 -26.95
CA ILE A 81 -7.95 -8.07 -27.03
C ILE A 81 -7.71 -7.25 -28.29
N ASN A 82 -8.72 -7.13 -29.15
CA ASN A 82 -8.61 -6.35 -30.38
C ASN A 82 -8.44 -4.85 -30.08
N LEU A 83 -7.77 -4.12 -30.97
CA LEU A 83 -7.49 -2.70 -30.79
C LEU A 83 -8.78 -1.91 -30.53
N ARG A 84 -8.74 -1.01 -29.54
CA ARG A 84 -9.88 -0.17 -29.10
C ARG A 84 -11.11 -0.94 -28.60
N ASN A 85 -10.98 -2.25 -28.34
CA ASN A 85 -12.01 -3.05 -27.70
C ASN A 85 -11.68 -3.28 -26.22
N PHE A 86 -12.66 -3.75 -25.46
CA PHE A 86 -12.49 -4.11 -24.05
C PHE A 86 -12.71 -5.61 -23.80
N LEU A 87 -12.10 -6.09 -22.72
CA LEU A 87 -12.38 -7.36 -22.09
C LEU A 87 -12.48 -7.10 -20.59
N GLU A 88 -13.63 -7.45 -20.01
CA GLU A 88 -13.91 -7.17 -18.61
C GLU A 88 -14.41 -8.42 -17.86
N PHE A 89 -13.93 -8.58 -16.62
CA PHE A 89 -14.45 -9.55 -15.66
C PHE A 89 -14.94 -8.78 -14.44
N ASN A 90 -16.25 -8.85 -14.18
CA ASN A 90 -16.92 -8.13 -13.10
C ASN A 90 -17.59 -9.14 -12.16
N ASN A 91 -17.21 -9.13 -10.88
CA ASN A 91 -17.73 -10.04 -9.86
C ASN A 91 -17.58 -11.53 -10.22
N CYS A 92 -16.48 -11.88 -10.89
CA CYS A 92 -16.21 -13.25 -11.36
C CYS A 92 -15.37 -14.07 -10.38
N ILE A 93 -15.51 -15.39 -10.47
CA ILE A 93 -14.61 -16.35 -9.81
C ILE A 93 -13.68 -16.93 -10.87
N LEU A 94 -12.38 -16.73 -10.69
CA LEU A 94 -11.31 -17.22 -11.56
C LEU A 94 -10.50 -18.27 -10.80
N ASP A 95 -10.84 -19.55 -10.98
CA ASP A 95 -10.26 -20.69 -10.27
C ASP A 95 -9.39 -21.53 -11.22
N LYS A 96 -8.10 -21.67 -10.91
CA LYS A 96 -7.12 -22.44 -11.71
C LYS A 96 -7.05 -21.94 -13.15
N ILE A 97 -6.77 -20.65 -13.33
CA ILE A 97 -6.68 -20.02 -14.64
C ILE A 97 -5.23 -19.94 -15.09
N TYR A 98 -4.97 -20.33 -16.33
CA TYR A 98 -3.64 -20.21 -16.94
C TYR A 98 -3.68 -19.29 -18.16
N ILE A 99 -3.03 -18.13 -18.06
CA ILE A 99 -2.92 -17.14 -19.14
C ILE A 99 -1.47 -17.14 -19.63
N ASN A 100 -1.26 -17.52 -20.89
CA ASN A 100 0.08 -17.64 -21.47
C ASN A 100 0.17 -16.98 -22.84
N ASN A 101 1.24 -16.22 -23.06
CA ASN A 101 1.53 -15.55 -24.34
C ASN A 101 0.37 -14.67 -24.85
N CYS A 102 -0.47 -14.13 -23.97
CA CYS A 102 -1.64 -13.33 -24.36
C CYS A 102 -1.30 -11.84 -24.46
N ASN A 103 -1.98 -11.11 -25.34
CA ASN A 103 -1.98 -9.65 -25.37
C ASN A 103 -3.31 -9.12 -24.82
N PHE A 104 -3.36 -8.99 -23.50
CA PHE A 104 -4.51 -8.50 -22.75
C PHE A 104 -4.26 -7.07 -22.26
N SER A 105 -3.78 -6.20 -23.14
CA SER A 105 -3.64 -4.76 -22.86
C SER A 105 -4.96 -4.17 -22.38
N SER A 106 -4.92 -3.36 -21.32
CA SER A 106 -6.10 -2.69 -20.75
C SER A 106 -7.21 -3.62 -20.24
N LEU A 107 -6.90 -4.90 -19.97
CA LEU A 107 -7.82 -5.84 -19.31
C LEU A 107 -8.35 -5.25 -17.99
N TYR A 108 -9.65 -5.35 -17.79
CA TYR A 108 -10.33 -4.88 -16.58
C TYR A 108 -10.84 -6.08 -15.77
N ILE A 109 -10.42 -6.17 -14.51
CA ILE A 109 -10.88 -7.21 -13.57
C ILE A 109 -11.31 -6.50 -12.29
N LYS A 110 -12.59 -6.59 -11.95
CA LYS A 110 -13.16 -5.89 -10.80
C LYS A 110 -14.03 -6.78 -9.93
N GLU A 111 -13.86 -6.66 -8.62
CA GLU A 111 -14.66 -7.37 -7.61
C GLU A 111 -14.58 -8.90 -7.77
N CYS A 112 -13.48 -9.41 -8.34
CA CYS A 112 -13.27 -10.82 -8.66
C CYS A 112 -12.44 -11.55 -7.59
N SER A 113 -12.64 -12.87 -7.52
CA SER A 113 -11.79 -13.79 -6.74
C SER A 113 -10.85 -14.54 -7.66
N LEU A 114 -9.54 -14.33 -7.50
CA LEU A 114 -8.50 -15.03 -8.27
C LEU A 114 -7.84 -16.08 -7.37
N TYR A 115 -8.07 -17.35 -7.67
CA TYR A 115 -7.47 -18.47 -6.97
C TYR A 115 -6.66 -19.34 -7.94
N LYS A 116 -5.37 -19.52 -7.67
CA LYS A 116 -4.43 -20.27 -8.53
C LYS A 116 -4.43 -19.75 -9.97
N VAL A 117 -4.18 -18.45 -10.12
CA VAL A 117 -4.15 -17.79 -11.43
C VAL A 117 -2.70 -17.48 -11.82
N ASP A 118 -2.30 -18.01 -12.97
CA ASP A 118 -0.98 -17.79 -13.54
C ASP A 118 -1.06 -16.89 -14.76
N PHE A 119 -0.29 -15.82 -14.75
CA PHE A 119 0.02 -15.01 -15.93
C PHE A 119 1.45 -15.32 -16.34
N LYS A 120 1.67 -15.76 -17.58
CA LYS A 120 2.98 -16.10 -18.10
C LYS A 120 3.22 -15.44 -19.45
N ASN A 121 4.40 -14.83 -19.63
CA ASN A 121 4.83 -14.24 -20.92
C ASN A 121 3.77 -13.36 -21.60
N SER A 122 2.96 -12.64 -20.83
CA SER A 122 1.74 -11.99 -21.33
C SER A 122 1.85 -10.46 -21.26
N PHE A 123 1.37 -9.80 -22.30
CA PHE A 123 1.37 -8.36 -22.40
C PHE A 123 0.08 -7.80 -21.79
N MET A 124 0.22 -7.08 -20.67
CA MET A 124 -0.88 -6.63 -19.81
C MET A 124 -0.72 -5.15 -19.43
N LYS A 125 -0.22 -4.35 -20.39
CA LYS A 125 0.00 -2.92 -20.19
C LYS A 125 -1.33 -2.23 -19.95
N GLY A 126 -1.40 -1.36 -18.94
CA GLY A 126 -2.59 -0.56 -18.64
C GLY A 126 -3.75 -1.34 -18.01
N CYS A 127 -3.55 -2.60 -17.61
CA CYS A 127 -4.61 -3.39 -16.98
C CYS A 127 -5.02 -2.82 -15.63
N ASN A 128 -6.29 -3.01 -15.28
CA ASN A 128 -6.85 -2.50 -14.03
C ASN A 128 -7.49 -3.64 -13.24
N PHE A 129 -6.98 -3.85 -12.03
CA PHE A 129 -7.44 -4.83 -11.08
C PHE A 129 -7.96 -4.10 -9.83
N VAL A 130 -9.28 -4.08 -9.64
CA VAL A 130 -9.94 -3.25 -8.62
C VAL A 130 -10.75 -4.13 -7.68
N LYS A 131 -10.54 -4.01 -6.37
CA LYS A 131 -11.30 -4.75 -5.35
C LYS A 131 -11.30 -6.27 -5.54
N ASN A 132 -10.20 -6.82 -6.03
CA ASN A 132 -10.08 -8.27 -6.18
C ASN A 132 -9.40 -8.89 -4.96
N SER A 133 -9.63 -10.19 -4.76
CA SER A 133 -8.84 -11.06 -3.89
C SER A 133 -7.90 -11.93 -4.72
N TYR A 134 -6.72 -12.22 -4.16
CA TYR A 134 -5.66 -12.97 -4.82
C TYR A 134 -5.18 -14.07 -3.87
N ALA A 135 -5.36 -15.33 -4.28
CA ALA A 135 -4.86 -16.49 -3.57
C ALA A 135 -4.04 -17.33 -4.54
N GLU A 136 -2.73 -17.43 -4.29
CA GLU A 136 -1.79 -18.14 -5.16
C GLU A 136 -1.78 -17.58 -6.60
N VAL A 137 -1.69 -16.27 -6.75
CA VAL A 137 -1.58 -15.60 -8.07
C VAL A 137 -0.11 -15.40 -8.43
N ARG A 138 0.28 -15.77 -9.66
CA ARG A 138 1.68 -15.73 -10.08
C ARG A 138 1.84 -14.99 -11.39
N PHE A 139 2.80 -14.07 -11.43
CA PHE A 139 3.31 -13.47 -12.66
C PHE A 139 4.65 -14.12 -12.99
N ILE A 140 4.72 -14.77 -14.16
CA ILE A 140 5.80 -15.67 -14.54
C ILE A 140 6.50 -15.10 -15.78
N ASP A 141 7.81 -14.94 -15.68
CA ASP A 141 8.71 -14.46 -16.74
C ASP A 141 8.29 -13.09 -17.31
N ASP A 142 8.16 -12.97 -18.64
CA ASP A 142 7.97 -11.68 -19.34
C ASP A 142 6.50 -11.23 -19.34
N CYS A 143 5.97 -10.95 -18.16
CA CYS A 143 4.68 -10.26 -18.04
C CYS A 143 4.89 -8.74 -18.13
N ASN A 144 4.16 -8.06 -19.00
CA ASN A 144 4.23 -6.59 -19.08
C ASN A 144 3.11 -5.96 -18.27
N LEU A 145 3.41 -5.47 -17.07
CA LEU A 145 2.49 -4.78 -16.17
C LEU A 145 2.75 -3.26 -16.12
N MET A 146 3.36 -2.68 -17.15
CA MET A 146 3.53 -1.22 -17.21
C MET A 146 2.17 -0.52 -17.20
N ASP A 147 2.08 0.60 -16.49
CA ASP A 147 0.85 1.39 -16.32
C ASP A 147 -0.33 0.61 -15.71
N CYS A 148 -0.07 -0.56 -15.09
CA CYS A 148 -1.12 -1.33 -14.42
C CYS A 148 -1.61 -0.64 -13.14
N ILE A 149 -2.87 -0.83 -12.80
CA ILE A 149 -3.45 -0.36 -11.55
C ILE A 149 -3.97 -1.57 -10.80
N ILE A 150 -3.43 -1.84 -9.62
CA ILE A 150 -3.93 -2.84 -8.70
C ILE A 150 -4.33 -2.11 -7.42
N LYS A 151 -5.62 -1.95 -7.16
CA LYS A 151 -6.09 -1.13 -6.03
C LYS A 151 -7.29 -1.73 -5.30
N ASP A 152 -7.51 -1.22 -4.10
CA ASP A 152 -8.63 -1.58 -3.24
C ASP A 152 -8.73 -3.08 -2.95
N MET A 153 -7.59 -3.80 -2.97
CA MET A 153 -7.51 -5.24 -2.70
C MET A 153 -8.13 -5.59 -1.34
N GLU A 154 -8.89 -6.67 -1.31
CA GLU A 154 -9.60 -7.16 -0.12
C GLU A 154 -9.56 -8.69 -0.05
N GLY A 155 -9.99 -9.25 1.10
CA GLY A 155 -9.96 -10.70 1.32
C GLY A 155 -8.55 -11.27 1.49
N THR A 156 -8.07 -12.01 0.49
CA THR A 156 -6.73 -12.64 0.48
C THR A 156 -5.79 -11.90 -0.48
N MET A 157 -4.50 -11.89 -0.17
CA MET A 157 -3.47 -11.42 -1.10
C MET A 157 -2.22 -12.30 -0.97
N ASP A 158 -2.03 -13.18 -1.95
CA ASP A 158 -0.81 -13.94 -2.18
C ASP A 158 -0.47 -13.83 -3.67
N ILE A 159 0.39 -12.87 -3.99
CA ILE A 159 0.88 -12.57 -5.34
C ILE A 159 2.39 -12.76 -5.35
N LYS A 160 2.91 -13.53 -6.31
CA LYS A 160 4.34 -13.79 -6.48
C LYS A 160 4.82 -13.48 -7.89
N PHE A 161 6.08 -13.08 -7.99
CA PHE A 161 6.80 -12.97 -9.27
C PHE A 161 7.79 -14.12 -9.40
N ILE A 162 7.65 -14.92 -10.46
CA ILE A 162 8.57 -16.01 -10.79
C ILE A 162 9.37 -15.58 -12.01
N ASN A 163 10.65 -15.30 -11.82
CA ASN A 163 11.53 -14.73 -12.83
C ASN A 163 12.62 -15.75 -13.22
N GLU A 164 12.26 -16.81 -13.95
CA GLU A 164 13.20 -17.89 -14.32
C GLU A 164 13.97 -17.55 -15.59
N LYS A 165 13.26 -17.11 -16.64
CA LYS A 165 13.85 -16.82 -17.96
C LYS A 165 13.91 -15.32 -18.27
N SER A 166 12.97 -14.57 -17.70
CA SER A 166 12.85 -13.13 -17.84
C SER A 166 12.21 -12.57 -16.58
N TYR A 167 11.81 -11.30 -16.60
CA TYR A 167 11.15 -10.68 -15.46
C TYR A 167 9.98 -9.80 -15.84
N THR A 168 9.05 -9.66 -14.91
CA THR A 168 7.85 -8.86 -15.11
C THR A 168 8.15 -7.36 -15.15
N LYS A 169 7.68 -6.66 -16.18
CA LYS A 169 7.96 -5.24 -16.40
C LYS A 169 6.97 -4.35 -15.65
N LEU A 170 7.49 -3.40 -14.87
CA LEU A 170 6.73 -2.37 -14.15
C LEU A 170 7.39 -1.02 -14.39
N ASN A 171 6.61 0.07 -14.42
CA ASN A 171 7.13 1.43 -14.61
C ASN A 171 6.59 2.38 -13.51
N TYR A 172 6.92 3.66 -13.60
CA TYR A 172 6.34 4.68 -12.69
C TYR A 172 4.83 4.86 -12.85
N GLY A 173 4.23 4.45 -13.97
CA GLY A 173 2.79 4.43 -14.16
C GLY A 173 2.10 3.29 -13.41
N SER A 174 2.79 2.17 -13.20
CA SER A 174 2.28 1.04 -12.42
C SER A 174 2.01 1.46 -10.97
N TYR A 175 0.83 1.08 -10.46
CA TYR A 175 0.35 1.51 -9.15
C TYR A 175 -0.23 0.34 -8.36
N ILE A 176 0.34 0.09 -7.18
CA ILE A 176 -0.22 -0.82 -6.18
C ILE A 176 -0.79 0.00 -5.02
N GLY A 177 -2.09 -0.15 -4.82
CA GLY A 177 -2.91 0.49 -3.80
C GLY A 177 -2.63 -0.05 -2.41
N LYS A 178 -3.30 0.53 -1.41
CA LYS A 178 -3.31 0.01 -0.04
C LYS A 178 -4.30 -1.16 0.02
N PHE A 179 -3.98 -2.16 0.83
CA PHE A 179 -4.87 -3.26 1.13
C PHE A 179 -5.99 -2.79 2.07
N ASN A 180 -7.23 -3.20 1.80
CA ASN A 180 -8.39 -2.90 2.63
C ASN A 180 -8.54 -3.97 3.73
N TYR A 181 -8.15 -3.61 4.96
CA TYR A 181 -8.23 -4.51 6.11
C TYR A 181 -9.62 -4.57 6.78
N LYS A 182 -10.62 -3.79 6.32
CA LYS A 182 -11.94 -3.73 6.99
C LYS A 182 -12.70 -5.05 6.86
N ASP A 183 -12.71 -5.63 5.67
CA ASP A 183 -13.52 -6.82 5.37
C ASP A 183 -12.93 -8.10 5.97
N MET A 184 -11.65 -8.06 6.32
CA MET A 184 -10.97 -9.13 7.06
C MET A 184 -11.56 -9.39 8.46
N LYS A 185 -12.15 -8.39 9.11
CA LYS A 185 -12.74 -8.53 10.45
C LYS A 185 -14.17 -9.09 10.43
N LYS A 186 -14.82 -9.17 9.27
CA LYS A 186 -16.24 -9.55 9.13
C LYS A 186 -16.51 -11.04 8.95
N ASN A 187 -15.47 -11.88 8.82
CA ASN A 187 -15.63 -13.35 8.81
C ASN A 187 -15.99 -13.86 10.22
N ASN A 188 -17.23 -13.61 10.64
CA ASN A 188 -17.84 -14.05 11.90
C ASN A 188 -18.08 -15.57 11.99
N THR A 189 -17.79 -16.33 10.92
CA THR A 189 -17.85 -17.80 10.91
C THR A 189 -16.71 -18.45 11.70
N CYS A 190 -15.68 -17.68 12.06
CA CYS A 190 -14.51 -18.12 12.80
C CYS A 190 -14.68 -18.12 14.34
N ARG A 191 -15.90 -18.35 14.85
CA ARG A 191 -16.19 -18.25 16.29
C ARG A 191 -15.90 -19.52 17.08
N ASN A 192 -15.78 -20.68 16.42
CA ASN A 192 -15.74 -21.97 17.12
C ASN A 192 -14.33 -22.53 17.40
N ASN A 193 -13.26 -22.03 16.74
CA ASN A 193 -11.87 -22.44 17.00
C ASN A 193 -10.91 -21.24 16.98
N LYS A 194 -10.79 -20.53 18.12
CA LYS A 194 -10.00 -19.28 18.25
C LYS A 194 -8.53 -19.42 17.84
N GLU A 195 -7.91 -20.58 18.01
CA GLU A 195 -6.51 -20.81 17.64
C GLU A 195 -6.32 -20.97 16.13
N SER A 196 -7.09 -21.86 15.50
CA SER A 196 -7.05 -22.09 14.04
C SER A 196 -7.35 -20.81 13.24
N CYS A 197 -8.35 -20.03 13.67
CA CYS A 197 -8.72 -18.80 12.98
C CYS A 197 -7.66 -17.68 13.13
N ASN A 198 -6.98 -17.61 14.27
CA ASN A 198 -5.85 -16.70 14.46
C ASN A 198 -4.67 -17.06 13.55
N CYS A 199 -4.39 -18.35 13.35
CA CYS A 199 -3.35 -18.82 12.43
C CYS A 199 -3.67 -18.41 10.99
N ILE A 200 -4.91 -18.64 10.51
CA ILE A 200 -5.34 -18.28 9.16
C ILE A 200 -5.24 -16.77 8.92
N CYS A 201 -5.69 -15.95 9.86
CA CYS A 201 -5.59 -14.50 9.75
C CYS A 201 -4.12 -14.04 9.72
N ASN A 202 -3.26 -14.61 10.57
CA ASN A 202 -1.84 -14.32 10.59
C ASN A 202 -1.13 -14.73 9.30
N CYS A 203 -1.46 -15.91 8.75
CA CYS A 203 -0.96 -16.37 7.46
C CYS A 203 -1.34 -15.40 6.34
N ASN A 204 -2.58 -14.92 6.31
CA ASN A 204 -2.99 -13.96 5.28
C ASN A 204 -2.30 -12.59 5.45
N TYR A 205 -2.13 -12.06 6.67
CA TYR A 205 -1.32 -10.86 6.90
C TYR A 205 0.13 -11.03 6.45
N LEU A 206 0.69 -12.23 6.64
CA LEU A 206 2.03 -12.56 6.18
C LEU A 206 2.10 -12.61 4.64
N ASN A 207 1.11 -13.24 3.98
CA ASN A 207 1.01 -13.25 2.52
C ASN A 207 0.86 -11.85 1.93
N ILE A 208 0.05 -10.98 2.55
CA ILE A 208 -0.06 -9.57 2.16
C ILE A 208 1.33 -8.90 2.29
N SER A 209 2.05 -9.15 3.38
CA SER A 209 3.38 -8.60 3.61
C SER A 209 4.37 -9.04 2.54
N PHE A 210 4.39 -10.34 2.20
CA PHE A 210 5.27 -10.88 1.17
C PHE A 210 4.89 -10.41 -0.23
N SER A 211 3.61 -10.37 -0.57
CA SER A 211 3.14 -9.85 -1.86
C SER A 211 3.61 -8.41 -2.10
N TYR A 212 3.51 -7.56 -1.08
CA TYR A 212 4.06 -6.20 -1.18
C TYR A 212 5.58 -6.18 -1.33
N MET A 213 6.32 -7.08 -0.66
CA MET A 213 7.78 -7.18 -0.86
C MET A 213 8.11 -7.62 -2.29
N ASP A 214 7.41 -8.62 -2.81
CA ASP A 214 7.57 -9.12 -4.18
C ASP A 214 7.34 -8.02 -5.22
N PHE A 215 6.28 -7.22 -5.08
CA PHE A 215 6.10 -6.01 -5.90
C PHE A 215 7.24 -5.01 -5.74
N GLY A 216 7.70 -4.82 -4.50
CA GLY A 216 8.82 -3.95 -4.21
C GLY A 216 10.09 -4.38 -4.95
N GLU A 217 10.50 -5.63 -4.80
CA GLU A 217 11.67 -6.18 -5.46
C GLU A 217 11.53 -6.09 -6.98
N GLN A 218 10.32 -6.31 -7.50
CA GLN A 218 10.06 -6.15 -8.92
C GLN A 218 10.25 -4.70 -9.39
N TYR A 219 9.84 -3.70 -8.60
CA TYR A 219 10.15 -2.29 -8.92
C TYR A 219 11.64 -1.98 -8.92
N LEU A 220 12.41 -2.55 -7.99
CA LEU A 220 13.87 -2.39 -7.96
C LEU A 220 14.53 -3.02 -9.19
N ARG A 221 14.11 -4.24 -9.57
CA ARG A 221 14.57 -4.91 -10.79
C ARG A 221 14.29 -4.11 -12.06
N ASN A 222 13.19 -3.34 -12.08
CA ASN A 222 12.83 -2.45 -13.18
C ASN A 222 13.46 -1.05 -13.10
N HIS A 223 14.38 -0.80 -12.16
CA HIS A 223 14.99 0.52 -11.92
C HIS A 223 13.98 1.64 -11.58
N VAL A 224 12.83 1.27 -11.02
CA VAL A 224 11.78 2.19 -10.55
C VAL A 224 11.87 2.33 -9.04
N GLY A 225 13.08 2.67 -8.57
CA GLY A 225 13.44 2.72 -7.16
C GLY A 225 12.46 3.53 -6.32
N GLY A 226 11.93 4.64 -6.83
CA GLY A 226 10.96 5.50 -6.13
C GLY A 226 9.68 4.80 -5.65
N ARG A 227 9.25 3.69 -6.30
CA ARG A 227 8.01 2.96 -5.96
C ARG A 227 8.20 1.88 -4.87
N TYR A 228 9.40 1.31 -4.71
CA TYR A 228 9.68 0.24 -3.71
C TYR A 228 9.23 0.59 -2.28
N GLY A 229 9.45 1.83 -1.88
CA GLY A 229 9.34 2.29 -0.49
C GLY A 229 7.90 2.34 -0.02
N ARG A 230 6.99 2.62 -0.95
CA ARG A 230 5.55 2.50 -0.69
C ARG A 230 5.19 1.04 -0.43
N CYS A 231 5.68 0.12 -1.25
CA CYS A 231 5.46 -1.31 -1.08
C CYS A 231 6.07 -1.82 0.22
N PHE A 232 7.32 -1.46 0.52
CA PHE A 232 7.99 -1.77 1.78
C PHE A 232 7.19 -1.29 2.99
N TYR A 233 6.70 -0.04 2.95
CA TYR A 233 5.86 0.51 4.02
C TYR A 233 4.56 -0.30 4.21
N GLN A 234 3.85 -0.62 3.12
CA GLN A 234 2.63 -1.44 3.20
C GLN A 234 2.93 -2.86 3.72
N SER A 235 4.04 -3.46 3.28
CA SER A 235 4.50 -4.74 3.79
C SER A 235 4.72 -4.72 5.30
N LYS A 236 5.42 -3.70 5.83
CA LYS A 236 5.64 -3.55 7.27
C LYS A 236 4.35 -3.31 8.05
N LEU A 237 3.38 -2.61 7.48
CA LEU A 237 2.06 -2.46 8.10
C LEU A 237 1.30 -3.79 8.18
N ALA A 238 1.36 -4.61 7.13
CA ALA A 238 0.76 -5.95 7.14
C ALA A 238 1.44 -6.85 8.18
N PHE A 239 2.78 -6.88 8.18
CA PHE A 239 3.58 -7.63 9.14
C PHE A 239 3.34 -7.16 10.58
N HIS A 240 3.19 -5.86 10.83
CA HIS A 240 2.89 -5.33 12.16
C HIS A 240 1.63 -5.96 12.79
N ARG A 241 0.65 -6.34 11.96
CA ARG A 241 -0.60 -6.96 12.44
C ARG A 241 -0.40 -8.38 12.96
N THR A 242 0.64 -9.09 12.51
CA THR A 242 0.97 -10.44 13.00
C THR A 242 1.67 -10.41 14.36
N LEU A 243 2.30 -9.28 14.70
CA LEU A 243 3.07 -9.13 15.93
C LEU A 243 2.20 -9.02 17.18
N LYS A 244 2.71 -9.53 18.30
CA LYS A 244 2.13 -9.43 19.65
C LYS A 244 3.17 -8.93 20.67
N GLY A 245 2.70 -8.43 21.80
CA GLY A 245 3.54 -8.01 22.94
C GLY A 245 4.59 -6.96 22.60
N ARG A 246 5.81 -7.11 23.16
CA ARG A 246 6.92 -6.16 23.00
C ARG A 246 7.33 -5.93 21.54
N LYS A 247 7.29 -6.98 20.69
CA LYS A 247 7.62 -6.86 19.26
C LYS A 247 6.66 -5.90 18.54
N LYS A 248 5.36 -5.97 18.87
CA LYS A 248 4.36 -5.05 18.33
C LYS A 248 4.61 -3.62 18.79
N PHE A 249 4.95 -3.43 20.07
CA PHE A 249 5.28 -2.11 20.62
C PHE A 249 6.44 -1.44 19.86
N TYR A 250 7.59 -2.12 19.71
CA TYR A 250 8.73 -1.57 18.96
C TYR A 250 8.37 -1.24 17.51
N SER A 251 7.57 -2.10 16.87
CA SER A 251 7.08 -1.86 15.51
C SER A 251 6.13 -0.66 15.43
N SER A 252 5.26 -0.43 16.43
CA SER A 252 4.42 0.77 16.51
C SER A 252 5.25 2.03 16.63
N VAL A 253 6.25 2.04 17.52
CA VAL A 253 7.16 3.17 17.71
C VAL A 253 7.87 3.50 16.40
N ALA A 254 8.44 2.51 15.72
CA ALA A 254 9.07 2.70 14.42
C ALA A 254 8.12 3.27 13.34
N ASN A 255 6.84 2.88 13.33
CA ASN A 255 5.85 3.45 12.42
C ASN A 255 5.53 4.93 12.74
N ILE A 256 5.44 5.27 14.02
CA ILE A 256 5.13 6.63 14.47
C ILE A 256 6.32 7.55 14.17
N VAL A 257 7.52 7.17 14.61
CA VAL A 257 8.73 8.01 14.55
C VAL A 257 9.15 8.27 13.11
N CYS A 258 9.23 7.25 12.26
CA CYS A 258 9.81 7.40 10.91
C CYS A 258 9.04 6.66 9.81
N GLY A 259 7.88 6.06 10.13
CA GLY A 259 7.13 5.24 9.17
C GLY A 259 7.95 4.07 8.64
N TYR A 260 8.67 3.37 9.51
CA TYR A 260 9.63 2.31 9.14
C TYR A 260 10.78 2.78 8.23
N GLY A 261 11.09 4.08 8.30
CA GLY A 261 12.14 4.74 7.53
C GLY A 261 11.71 5.29 6.17
N GLU A 262 10.43 5.15 5.80
CA GLU A 262 9.92 5.58 4.48
C GLU A 262 9.26 6.97 4.50
N LYS A 263 9.07 7.56 5.68
CA LYS A 263 8.35 8.83 5.86
C LYS A 263 9.17 9.84 6.69
N PRO A 264 10.20 10.47 6.12
CA PRO A 264 11.08 11.40 6.85
C PRO A 264 10.33 12.59 7.45
N TYR A 265 9.25 13.04 6.80
CA TYR A 265 8.41 14.13 7.32
C TYR A 265 7.83 13.83 8.71
N ARG A 266 7.62 12.55 9.07
CA ARG A 266 7.10 12.18 10.40
C ARG A 266 8.14 12.44 11.48
N SER A 267 9.40 12.11 11.20
CA SER A 267 10.50 12.35 12.13
C SER A 267 10.69 13.84 12.34
N PHE A 268 10.66 14.62 11.26
CA PHE A 268 10.70 16.08 11.34
C PHE A 268 9.56 16.68 12.19
N MET A 269 8.31 16.27 11.94
CA MET A 269 7.17 16.76 12.71
C MET A 269 7.20 16.31 14.17
N LEU A 270 7.68 15.09 14.44
CA LEU A 270 7.84 14.61 15.81
C LEU A 270 8.92 15.42 16.56
N SER A 271 10.03 15.78 15.90
CA SER A 271 11.04 16.66 16.49
C SER A 271 10.46 18.02 16.88
N LEU A 272 9.64 18.64 16.01
CA LEU A 272 8.97 19.90 16.34
C LEU A 272 8.02 19.76 17.54
N ILE A 273 7.26 18.66 17.62
CA ILE A 273 6.37 18.39 18.75
C ILE A 273 7.18 18.21 20.05
N ILE A 274 8.31 17.50 20.00
CA ILE A 274 9.20 17.33 21.16
C ILE A 274 9.69 18.69 21.65
N ILE A 275 10.20 19.54 20.76
CA ILE A 275 10.67 20.90 21.09
C ILE A 275 9.56 21.70 21.79
N LEU A 276 8.32 21.66 21.26
CA LEU A 276 7.21 22.36 21.90
C LEU A 276 6.85 21.81 23.28
N ILE A 277 6.88 20.49 23.48
CA ILE A 277 6.62 19.86 24.78
C ILE A 277 7.71 20.28 25.80
N PHE A 278 8.97 20.23 25.41
CA PHE A 278 10.09 20.62 26.28
C PHE A 278 10.06 22.11 26.60
N ALA A 279 9.71 22.97 25.63
CA ALA A 279 9.47 24.39 25.88
C ALA A 279 8.40 24.63 26.97
N LEU A 280 7.30 23.87 26.96
CA LEU A 280 6.29 23.95 28.02
C LEU A 280 6.83 23.49 29.38
N LEU A 281 7.64 22.43 29.41
CA LEU A 281 8.27 21.94 30.64
C LEU A 281 9.28 22.94 31.20
N TYR A 282 10.03 23.64 30.34
CA TYR A 282 10.93 24.72 30.77
C TYR A 282 10.21 25.94 31.31
N MET A 283 9.00 26.19 30.86
CA MET A 283 8.16 27.23 31.44
C MET A 283 7.85 26.95 32.92
N ILE A 284 7.73 25.66 33.28
CA ILE A 284 7.47 25.20 34.65
C ILE A 284 8.76 25.20 35.47
N THR A 285 9.86 24.67 34.94
CA THR A 285 11.13 24.54 35.69
C THR A 285 11.91 25.85 35.81
N GLY A 286 11.73 26.75 34.84
CA GLY A 286 12.41 28.04 34.74
C GLY A 286 13.75 27.97 34.00
N ILE A 287 14.04 29.03 33.26
CA ILE A 287 15.30 29.27 32.53
C ILE A 287 15.97 30.49 33.15
N ASN A 288 17.25 30.37 33.48
CA ASN A 288 18.11 31.48 33.88
C ASN A 288 18.61 32.24 32.66
N CYS A 289 18.48 33.56 32.72
CA CYS A 289 19.13 34.49 31.81
C CYS A 289 19.91 35.53 32.62
N SER A 290 20.86 36.23 31.99
CA SER A 290 21.64 37.31 32.62
C SER A 290 20.76 38.42 33.21
N SER A 291 19.54 38.60 32.70
CA SER A 291 18.56 39.56 33.19
C SER A 291 17.55 39.02 34.22
N GLY A 292 17.69 37.76 34.68
CA GLY A 292 16.80 37.13 35.66
C GLY A 292 16.16 35.81 35.20
N VAL A 293 15.23 35.28 36.00
CA VAL A 293 14.57 33.99 35.77
C VAL A 293 13.36 34.15 34.83
N ILE A 294 13.39 33.45 33.71
CA ILE A 294 12.32 33.35 32.71
C ILE A 294 11.51 32.08 33.00
N GLY A 295 10.23 32.21 33.35
CA GLY A 295 9.35 31.08 33.66
C GLY A 295 8.14 31.50 34.49
N ILE A 296 7.33 30.53 34.92
CA ILE A 296 6.16 30.77 35.77
C ILE A 296 6.57 31.40 37.12
N SER A 297 7.72 31.02 37.67
CA SER A 297 8.29 31.61 38.89
C SER A 297 8.61 33.10 38.75
N GLY A 298 8.99 33.56 37.55
CA GLY A 298 9.27 34.98 37.26
C GLY A 298 8.01 35.83 36.99
N LEU A 299 6.82 35.21 36.94
CA LEU A 299 5.54 35.88 36.68
C LEU A 299 4.74 36.19 37.96
N VAL A 300 5.22 35.74 39.13
CA VAL A 300 4.54 35.96 40.41
C VAL A 300 4.52 37.46 40.75
N GLY A 301 3.36 38.11 40.60
CA GLY A 301 3.11 39.50 40.98
C GLY A 301 3.14 40.55 39.86
N LYS A 302 3.50 40.21 38.61
CA LYS A 302 3.49 41.14 37.44
C LYS A 302 3.01 40.44 36.16
N PHE A 303 1.76 39.99 36.16
CA PHE A 303 1.19 39.30 35.01
C PHE A 303 0.93 40.27 33.85
N SER A 304 1.69 40.12 32.75
CA SER A 304 1.44 40.84 31.50
C SER A 304 1.43 39.85 30.33
N VAL A 305 0.41 39.93 29.48
CA VAL A 305 0.29 39.08 28.28
C VAL A 305 1.53 39.21 27.38
N LYS A 306 2.08 40.42 27.25
CA LYS A 306 3.32 40.67 26.49
C LYS A 306 4.51 39.92 27.08
N MET A 307 4.57 39.79 28.40
CA MET A 307 5.64 39.07 29.10
C MET A 307 5.48 37.56 28.96
N LEU A 308 4.25 37.03 28.99
CA LEU A 308 3.97 35.63 28.69
C LEU A 308 4.42 35.23 27.28
N PHE A 309 4.04 36.00 26.26
CA PHE A 309 4.47 35.73 24.88
C PHE A 309 5.99 35.75 24.75
N LYS A 310 6.66 36.73 25.38
CA LYS A 310 8.13 36.79 25.41
C LYS A 310 8.71 35.52 26.05
N ASN A 311 8.22 35.12 27.21
CA ASN A 311 8.69 33.92 27.92
C ASN A 311 8.52 32.65 27.09
N ILE A 312 7.38 32.48 26.41
CA ILE A 312 7.14 31.33 25.52
C ILE A 312 8.18 31.28 24.39
N ILE A 313 8.49 32.41 23.76
CA ILE A 313 9.50 32.47 22.70
C ILE A 313 10.88 32.09 23.22
N TYR A 314 11.29 32.57 24.40
CA TYR A 314 12.56 32.17 25.01
C TYR A 314 12.60 30.69 25.37
N CYS A 315 11.51 30.12 25.90
CA CYS A 315 11.44 28.69 26.20
C CYS A 315 11.53 27.82 24.93
N ILE A 316 10.85 28.23 23.85
CA ILE A 316 10.95 27.56 22.55
C ILE A 316 12.38 27.69 22.01
N HIS A 317 12.99 28.86 22.10
CA HIS A 317 14.37 29.07 21.66
C HIS A 317 15.35 28.19 22.42
N PHE A 318 15.25 28.14 23.76
CA PHE A 318 16.09 27.31 24.60
C PHE A 318 15.94 25.82 24.27
N SER A 319 14.70 25.32 24.15
CA SER A 319 14.44 23.94 23.76
C SER A 319 14.95 23.64 22.35
N LEU A 320 14.78 24.55 21.38
CA LEU A 320 15.30 24.37 20.02
C LEU A 320 16.83 24.22 20.01
N VAL A 321 17.54 25.12 20.69
CA VAL A 321 19.02 25.14 20.78
C VAL A 321 19.55 23.92 21.55
N THR A 322 18.82 23.47 22.57
CA THR A 322 19.15 22.29 23.39
C THR A 322 18.93 21.00 22.59
N PHE A 323 17.77 20.87 21.93
CA PHE A 323 17.43 19.75 21.05
C PHE A 323 18.39 19.63 19.86
N SER A 324 18.77 20.76 19.25
CA SER A 324 19.74 20.78 18.14
C SER A 324 21.19 20.70 18.59
N THR A 325 21.44 20.60 19.91
CA THR A 325 22.77 20.55 20.53
C THR A 325 23.70 21.69 20.11
N VAL A 326 23.15 22.87 19.80
CA VAL A 326 23.94 24.06 19.42
C VAL A 326 24.50 24.74 20.67
N GLY A 327 23.68 24.88 21.71
CA GLY A 327 24.11 25.35 23.03
C GLY A 327 24.81 26.71 23.04
N TYR A 328 24.15 27.79 22.61
CA TYR A 328 24.73 29.14 22.60
C TYR A 328 25.27 29.63 23.96
N GLY A 329 24.78 29.06 25.07
CA GLY A 329 25.26 29.34 26.43
C GLY A 329 24.70 30.63 27.04
N ASP A 330 23.76 31.28 26.37
CA ASP A 330 23.06 32.50 26.79
C ASP A 330 21.89 32.23 27.76
N LEU A 331 21.31 31.03 27.67
CA LEU A 331 20.22 30.55 28.49
C LEU A 331 20.65 29.27 29.22
N LEU A 332 20.44 29.22 30.53
CA LEU A 332 20.81 28.08 31.37
C LEU A 332 19.59 27.55 32.12
N PRO A 333 19.52 26.24 32.45
CA PRO A 333 18.47 25.73 33.32
C PRO A 333 18.56 26.38 34.71
N TYR A 334 17.41 26.78 35.28
CA TYR A 334 17.39 27.43 36.60
C TYR A 334 17.69 26.46 37.75
N ASN A 335 17.08 25.27 37.70
CA ASN A 335 17.09 24.28 38.78
C ASN A 335 17.67 22.93 38.34
N MET A 336 18.01 22.05 39.30
CA MET A 336 18.47 20.67 39.03
C MET A 336 17.47 19.89 38.14
N MET A 337 16.16 20.07 38.34
CA MET A 337 15.15 19.47 37.47
C MET A 337 15.26 19.94 36.02
N GLY A 338 15.58 21.21 35.79
CA GLY A 338 15.84 21.76 34.46
C GLY A 338 17.09 21.14 33.81
N VAL A 339 18.15 20.91 34.60
CA VAL A 339 19.39 20.25 34.15
C VAL A 339 19.15 18.80 33.72
N ILE A 340 18.35 18.05 34.49
CA ILE A 340 17.97 16.68 34.13
C ILE A 340 17.14 16.69 32.84
N LEU A 341 16.19 17.63 32.74
CA LEU A 341 15.31 17.74 31.59
C LEU A 341 16.08 18.11 30.30
N SER A 342 17.02 19.06 30.36
CA SER A 342 17.92 19.36 29.23
C SER A 342 18.80 18.19 28.85
N SER A 343 19.31 17.42 29.82
CA SER A 343 20.12 16.23 29.52
C SER A 343 19.31 15.19 28.73
N ILE A 344 18.04 14.97 29.12
CA ILE A 344 17.13 14.06 28.41
C ILE A 344 16.81 14.61 27.01
N GLU A 345 16.54 15.91 26.88
CA GLU A 345 16.24 16.53 25.59
C GLU A 345 17.38 16.39 24.60
N ILE A 346 18.62 16.65 25.03
CA ILE A 346 19.83 16.49 24.22
C ILE A 346 19.94 15.06 23.70
N LEU A 347 19.75 14.06 24.57
CA LEU A 347 19.82 12.65 24.18
C LEU A 347 18.75 12.30 23.12
N ILE A 348 17.52 12.77 23.32
CA ILE A 348 16.42 12.56 22.37
C ILE A 348 16.71 13.29 21.05
N GLY A 349 17.25 14.52 21.11
CA GLY A 349 17.62 15.34 19.97
C GLY A 349 18.63 14.66 19.05
N ILE A 350 19.73 14.16 19.62
CA ILE A 350 20.76 13.41 18.88
C ILE A 350 20.15 12.19 18.16
N ILE A 351 19.32 11.41 18.87
CA ILE A 351 18.65 10.23 18.28
C ILE A 351 17.73 10.66 17.13
N MET A 352 16.93 11.70 17.32
CA MET A 352 15.96 12.16 16.32
C MET A 352 16.63 12.75 15.08
N ILE A 353 17.72 13.51 15.24
CA ILE A 353 18.53 14.00 14.12
C ILE A 353 19.13 12.83 13.34
N GLY A 354 19.68 11.82 14.02
CA GLY A 354 20.21 10.61 13.39
C GLY A 354 19.15 9.81 12.61
N ILE A 355 17.93 9.71 13.14
CA ILE A 355 16.81 9.08 12.42
C ILE A 355 16.41 9.91 11.19
N LEU A 356 16.32 11.24 11.33
CA LEU A 356 15.94 12.12 10.23
C LEU A 356 16.96 12.03 9.08
N THR A 357 18.25 12.12 9.39
CA THR A 357 19.32 12.01 8.37
C THR A 357 19.33 10.63 7.72
N SER A 358 19.24 9.54 8.51
CA SER A 358 19.19 8.18 7.99
C SER A 358 18.01 7.95 7.03
N THR A 359 16.83 8.47 7.36
CA THR A 359 15.65 8.32 6.49
C THR A 359 15.71 9.17 5.22
N LEU A 360 16.33 10.35 5.28
CA LEU A 360 16.58 11.17 4.10
C LEU A 360 17.58 10.51 3.16
N VAL A 361 18.71 10.02 3.69
CA VAL A 361 19.73 9.31 2.90
C VAL A 361 19.10 8.10 2.22
N ARG A 362 18.37 7.26 2.97
CA ARG A 362 17.68 6.09 2.41
C ARG A 362 16.69 6.44 1.29
N LYS A 363 16.07 7.63 1.36
CA LYS A 363 15.11 8.10 0.36
C LYS A 363 15.78 8.65 -0.89
N MET A 364 17.00 9.18 -0.78
CA MET A 364 17.78 9.73 -1.90
C MET A 364 18.62 8.69 -2.62
N THR A 365 19.15 7.69 -1.91
CA THR A 365 20.05 6.67 -2.49
C THR A 365 19.32 5.55 -3.24
N ARG A 366 17.99 5.55 -3.25
CA ARG A 366 17.17 4.50 -3.86
C ARG A 366 16.22 5.07 -4.89
#